data_AF-A0A7K3R3Z0-F1
#
_entry.id   AF-A0A7K3R3Z0-F1
#
_cell.length_a   1.000
_cell.length_b   1.000
_cell.length_c   1.000
_cell.angle_alpha   90.00
_cell.angle_beta   90.00
_cell.angle_gamma   90.00
#
_symmetry.space_group_name_H-M   'P 1'
#
loop_
_entity.id
_entity.type
_entity.pdbx_description
1 polymer ?
#
loop_
_entity_poly.entity_id
_entity_poly.type
_entity_poly.pdbx_seq_one_letter_code
_entity_poly.pdbx_strand_id
1 'polypeptide(L)'
;DHRLTLSADDCTTLEPLAAQWLARGVSVDYLTHALTAGLPAQVDSPLGFVRRRLNDKVPPRLPTTGNPPPAAPTPAHHLLVECTDCGRPGPPQALPDGLCRPCREAHSGSMDRESSPHPAEIADVKAHMSNLRGLLKPV
;
A
#
# COMPACT_ATOMS: atom_id res chain seq x y z
N ASP A 1 12.91 8.70 26.96
CA ASP A 1 13.36 7.36 27.35
C ASP A 1 14.56 7.53 28.27
N HIS A 2 14.55 6.92 29.47
CA HIS A 2 15.60 7.12 30.47
C HIS A 2 16.96 6.52 30.07
N ARG A 3 17.00 5.66 29.05
CA ARG A 3 18.25 5.09 28.51
C ARG A 3 19.03 6.08 27.64
N LEU A 4 18.43 7.20 27.26
CA LEU A 4 19.05 8.27 26.48
C LEU A 4 19.22 9.54 27.32
N THR A 5 19.99 9.45 28.40
CA THR A 5 20.36 10.62 29.19
C THR A 5 21.37 11.46 28.39
N LEU A 6 20.98 12.69 28.05
CA LEU A 6 21.80 13.64 27.29
C LEU A 6 21.98 14.91 28.14
N SER A 7 23.19 15.44 28.16
CA SER A 7 23.48 16.75 28.74
C SER A 7 23.04 17.88 27.80
N ALA A 8 23.09 19.13 28.29
CA ALA A 8 22.82 20.30 27.45
C ALA A 8 23.81 20.38 26.27
N ASP A 9 25.09 20.14 26.52
CA ASP A 9 26.14 20.17 25.48
C ASP A 9 25.95 19.06 24.43
N ASP A 10 25.49 17.88 24.86
CA ASP A 10 25.12 16.80 23.94
C ASP A 10 23.97 17.24 23.02
N CYS A 11 22.94 17.87 23.59
CA CYS A 11 21.82 18.39 22.82
C CYS A 11 22.25 19.47 21.82
N THR A 12 23.11 20.41 22.22
CA THR A 12 23.67 21.43 21.32
C THR A 12 24.48 20.79 20.18
N THR A 13 25.20 19.70 20.46
CA THR A 13 25.95 18.96 19.45
C THR A 13 25.05 18.24 18.44
N LEU A 14 23.89 17.74 18.90
CA LEU A 14 22.94 16.98 18.07
C LEU A 14 21.95 17.86 17.30
N GLU A 15 21.69 19.08 17.78
CA GLU A 15 20.70 20.00 17.23
C GLU A 15 20.80 20.21 15.70
N PRO A 16 21.99 20.43 15.10
CA PRO A 16 22.08 20.62 13.65
C PRO A 16 21.65 19.39 12.85
N LEU A 17 21.84 18.19 13.38
CA LEU A 17 21.42 16.94 12.74
C LEU A 17 19.91 16.73 12.91
N ALA A 18 19.35 17.06 14.06
CA ALA A 18 17.90 17.03 14.28
C ALA A 18 17.17 18.05 13.40
N ALA A 19 17.71 19.27 13.27
CA ALA A 19 17.18 20.31 12.39
C ALA A 19 17.12 19.84 10.92
N GLN A 20 18.11 19.07 10.47
CA GLN A 20 18.11 18.50 9.13
C GLN A 20 16.98 17.49 8.88
N TRP A 21 16.55 16.76 9.91
CA TRP A 21 15.38 15.89 9.82
C TRP A 21 14.12 16.72 9.69
N LEU A 22 13.94 17.72 10.55
CA LEU A 22 12.76 18.59 10.54
C LEU A 22 12.65 19.38 9.22
N ALA A 23 13.76 19.85 8.67
CA ALA A 23 13.81 20.51 7.36
C ALA A 23 13.39 19.60 6.19
N ARG A 24 13.36 18.27 6.38
CA ARG A 24 12.85 17.30 5.40
C ARG A 24 11.34 17.05 5.53
N GLY A 25 10.67 17.77 6.44
CA GLY A 25 9.23 17.73 6.63
C GLY A 25 8.74 16.68 7.61
N VAL A 26 9.62 16.05 8.40
CA VAL A 26 9.16 15.12 9.44
C VAL A 26 8.70 15.86 10.70
N SER A 27 7.70 15.29 11.38
CA SER A 27 7.21 15.84 12.65
C SER A 27 8.18 15.56 13.80
N VAL A 28 8.06 16.34 14.88
CA VAL A 28 8.82 16.11 16.12
C VAL A 28 8.47 14.76 16.75
N ASP A 29 7.20 14.35 16.66
CA ASP A 29 6.74 13.04 17.14
C ASP A 29 7.41 11.89 16.37
N TYR A 30 7.44 11.99 15.03
CA TYR A 30 8.14 11.02 14.18
C TYR A 30 9.64 10.97 14.52
N LEU A 31 10.29 12.12 14.67
CA LEU A 31 11.70 12.20 15.05
C LEU A 31 11.94 11.50 16.41
N THR A 32 11.11 11.78 17.41
CA THR A 32 11.21 11.19 18.75
C THR A 32 11.03 9.68 18.70
N HIS A 33 10.03 9.20 17.96
CA HIS A 33 9.80 7.77 17.74
C HIS A 33 11.00 7.14 17.03
N ALA A 34 11.50 7.74 15.95
CA ALA A 34 12.64 7.24 15.19
C ALA A 34 13.93 7.18 16.03
N LEU A 35 14.10 8.06 17.03
CA LEU A 35 15.26 8.04 17.93
C LEU A 35 15.12 7.00 19.05
N THR A 36 13.90 6.70 19.50
CA THR A 36 13.64 5.87 20.69
C THR A 36 13.12 4.47 20.40
N ALA A 37 12.61 4.20 19.19
CA ALA A 37 12.07 2.89 18.82
C ALA A 37 13.16 1.83 18.76
N GLY A 38 12.97 0.67 19.39
CA GLY A 38 13.93 -0.44 19.34
C GLY A 38 15.29 -0.12 19.97
N LEU A 39 15.30 0.70 21.02
CA LEU A 39 16.50 0.90 21.83
C LEU A 39 16.90 -0.42 22.51
N PRO A 40 18.20 -0.75 22.55
CA PRO A 40 18.70 -1.91 23.28
C PRO A 40 18.44 -1.77 24.78
N ALA A 41 18.49 -2.89 25.51
CA ALA A 41 18.22 -2.90 26.96
C ALA A 41 19.13 -1.93 27.73
N GLN A 42 20.38 -1.77 27.29
CA GLN A 42 21.36 -0.81 27.80
C GLN A 42 21.98 -0.04 26.64
N VAL A 43 22.24 1.24 26.86
CA VAL A 43 22.89 2.14 25.88
C VAL A 43 24.11 2.74 26.55
N ASP A 44 25.29 2.26 26.18
CA ASP A 44 26.55 2.70 26.81
C ASP A 44 26.96 4.13 26.41
N SER A 45 26.52 4.58 25.24
CA SER A 45 26.78 5.94 24.74
C SER A 45 25.51 6.56 24.13
N PRO A 46 24.72 7.31 24.93
CA PRO A 46 23.52 8.00 24.46
C PRO A 46 23.79 8.96 23.29
N LEU A 47 24.79 9.83 23.43
CA LEU A 47 25.17 10.80 22.39
C LEU A 47 25.57 10.08 21.09
N GLY A 48 26.46 9.09 21.19
CA GLY A 48 26.95 8.34 20.02
C GLY A 48 25.83 7.59 19.31
N PHE A 49 24.91 6.98 20.07
CA PHE A 49 23.77 6.26 19.53
C PHE A 49 22.81 7.19 18.76
N VAL A 50 22.42 8.32 19.38
CA VAL A 50 21.51 9.29 18.76
C VAL A 50 22.15 9.92 17.53
N ARG A 51 23.41 10.33 17.61
CA ARG A 51 24.17 10.86 16.46
C ARG A 51 24.20 9.87 15.31
N ARG A 52 24.46 8.59 15.58
CA ARG A 52 24.48 7.55 14.55
C ARG A 52 23.11 7.38 13.90
N ARG A 53 22.03 7.32 14.68
CA ARG A 53 20.67 7.25 14.11
C ARG A 53 20.33 8.45 13.24
N LEU A 54 20.65 9.67 13.71
CA LEU A 54 20.37 10.88 12.94
C LEU A 54 21.10 10.92 11.59
N ASN A 55 22.27 10.28 11.47
CA ASN A 55 22.99 10.19 10.19
C ASN A 55 22.51 9.01 9.35
N ASP A 56 22.50 7.80 9.92
CA ASP A 56 22.27 6.56 9.18
C ASP A 56 20.81 6.36 8.78
N LYS A 57 19.87 6.95 9.52
CA LYS A 57 18.41 6.78 9.31
C LYS A 57 17.72 8.05 8.82
N VAL A 58 18.46 9.01 8.28
CA VAL A 58 17.87 10.26 7.79
C VAL A 58 16.83 9.96 6.71
N PRO A 59 15.58 10.45 6.86
CA PRO A 59 14.52 10.18 5.90
C PRO A 59 14.81 10.88 4.56
N PRO A 60 14.29 10.35 3.44
CA PRO A 60 14.26 11.13 2.20
C PRO A 60 13.44 12.41 2.41
N ARG A 61 13.69 13.44 1.58
CA ARG A 61 12.86 14.64 1.60
C ARG A 61 11.43 14.24 1.26
N LEU A 62 10.52 14.47 2.18
CA LEU A 62 9.10 14.27 1.90
C LEU A 62 8.67 15.36 0.91
N PRO A 63 7.79 15.04 -0.06
CA PRO A 63 7.21 16.05 -0.91
C PRO A 63 6.46 17.03 0.00
N THR A 64 6.98 18.25 0.09
CA THR A 64 6.31 19.31 0.83
C THR A 64 4.94 19.49 0.19
N THR A 65 3.86 19.33 0.95
CA THR A 65 2.49 19.67 0.52
C THR A 65 2.31 21.20 0.41
N GLY A 66 3.35 21.91 -0.02
CA GLY A 66 3.23 23.26 -0.51
C GLY A 66 2.54 23.16 -1.86
N ASN A 67 1.39 23.82 -1.97
CA ASN A 67 0.62 23.97 -3.21
C ASN A 67 1.61 24.10 -4.38
N PRO A 68 1.69 23.12 -5.29
CA PRO A 68 2.64 23.23 -6.37
C PRO A 68 2.33 24.53 -7.11
N PRO A 69 3.32 25.36 -7.49
CA PRO A 69 3.08 26.34 -8.54
C PRO A 69 2.43 25.59 -9.72
N PRO A 70 1.56 26.20 -10.54
CA PRO A 70 0.91 25.51 -11.66
C PRO A 70 1.99 25.04 -12.64
N ALA A 71 2.54 23.87 -12.35
CA ALA A 71 3.66 23.28 -13.04
C ALA A 71 3.06 22.40 -14.12
N ALA A 72 3.61 22.55 -15.32
CA ALA A 72 3.36 21.74 -16.49
C ALA A 72 3.17 20.26 -16.11
N PRO A 73 2.28 19.53 -16.80
CA PRO A 73 1.94 18.16 -16.46
C PRO A 73 3.23 17.35 -16.36
N THR A 74 3.58 16.94 -15.13
CA THR A 74 4.58 15.91 -14.88
C THR A 74 4.26 14.72 -15.78
N PRO A 75 5.24 14.11 -16.46
CA PRO A 75 4.99 12.89 -17.20
C PRO A 75 4.53 11.86 -16.18
N ALA A 76 3.23 11.61 -16.13
CA ALA A 76 2.69 10.50 -15.38
C ALA A 76 3.47 9.27 -15.85
N HIS A 77 4.11 8.55 -14.93
CA HIS A 77 4.61 7.23 -15.22
C HIS A 77 3.37 6.42 -15.65
N HIS A 78 3.18 6.28 -16.96
CA HIS A 78 2.05 5.57 -17.53
C HIS A 78 2.33 4.09 -17.30
N LEU A 79 1.91 3.59 -16.14
CA LEU A 79 1.89 2.17 -15.84
C LEU A 79 1.07 1.49 -16.94
N LEU A 80 1.75 0.69 -17.76
CA LEU A 80 1.12 -0.21 -18.71
C LEU A 80 0.94 -1.56 -18.04
N VAL A 81 -0.24 -2.14 -18.22
CA VAL A 81 -0.57 -3.51 -17.81
C VAL A 81 -0.83 -4.32 -19.08
N GLU A 82 -0.64 -5.64 -19.00
CA GLU A 82 -0.81 -6.55 -20.14
C GLU A 82 -2.14 -7.29 -20.05
N CYS A 83 -2.75 -7.55 -21.22
CA CYS A 83 -3.93 -8.39 -21.33
C CYS A 83 -3.60 -9.82 -20.91
N THR A 84 -4.39 -10.40 -20.01
CA THR A 84 -4.14 -11.75 -19.49
C THR A 84 -4.34 -12.85 -20.53
N ASP A 85 -4.99 -12.54 -21.65
CA ASP A 85 -5.25 -13.48 -22.75
C ASP A 85 -4.23 -13.32 -23.88
N CYS A 86 -4.12 -12.12 -24.46
CA CYS A 86 -3.28 -11.88 -25.65
C CYS A 86 -1.98 -11.11 -25.39
N GLY A 87 -1.68 -10.72 -24.16
CA GLY A 87 -0.46 -9.99 -23.79
C GLY A 87 -0.40 -8.53 -24.27
N ARG A 88 -1.46 -7.99 -24.90
CA ARG A 88 -1.46 -6.61 -25.41
C ARG A 88 -1.28 -5.60 -24.25
N PRO A 89 -0.25 -4.74 -24.29
CA PRO A 89 -0.07 -3.71 -23.27
C PRO A 89 -1.07 -2.56 -23.43
N GLY A 90 -1.52 -1.99 -22.32
CA GLY A 90 -2.39 -0.81 -22.29
C GLY A 90 -2.52 -0.20 -20.90
N PRO A 91 -3.13 0.99 -20.78
CA PRO A 91 -3.39 1.57 -19.46
C PRO A 91 -4.41 0.70 -18.70
N PRO A 92 -4.40 0.70 -17.36
CA PRO A 92 -5.30 -0.15 -16.56
C PRO A 92 -6.80 0.10 -16.85
N GLN A 93 -7.18 1.33 -17.22
CA GLN A 93 -8.56 1.66 -17.61
C GLN A 93 -8.99 1.02 -18.95
N ALA A 94 -8.03 0.65 -19.82
CA ALA A 94 -8.31 -0.02 -21.09
C ALA A 94 -8.41 -1.55 -20.97
N LEU A 95 -8.09 -2.10 -19.81
CA LEU A 95 -8.18 -3.53 -19.49
C LEU A 95 -9.07 -3.77 -18.25
N PRO A 96 -10.37 -3.43 -18.31
CA PRO A 96 -11.29 -3.85 -17.27
C PRO A 96 -11.28 -5.38 -17.16
N ASP A 97 -11.25 -5.89 -15.93
CA ASP A 97 -11.13 -7.32 -15.62
C ASP A 97 -9.86 -8.01 -16.16
N GLY A 98 -8.82 -7.22 -16.52
CA GLY A 98 -7.55 -7.73 -17.05
C GLY A 98 -7.58 -8.06 -18.55
N LEU A 99 -8.69 -7.77 -19.25
CA LEU A 99 -8.87 -8.10 -20.67
C LEU A 99 -9.00 -6.86 -21.54
N CYS A 100 -8.26 -6.83 -22.64
CA CYS A 100 -8.46 -5.82 -23.68
C CYS A 100 -9.85 -5.99 -24.34
N ARG A 101 -10.39 -4.91 -24.93
CA ARG A 101 -11.73 -4.90 -25.54
C ARG A 101 -12.00 -6.11 -26.48
N PRO A 102 -11.13 -6.44 -27.46
CA PRO A 102 -11.36 -7.59 -28.33
C PRO A 102 -11.44 -8.93 -27.58
N CYS A 103 -10.53 -9.19 -26.64
CA CYS A 103 -10.55 -10.43 -25.85
C CYS A 103 -11.81 -10.50 -24.99
N ARG A 104 -12.20 -9.40 -24.35
CA ARG A 104 -13.43 -9.34 -23.55
C ARG A 104 -14.67 -9.65 -24.39
N GLU A 105 -14.78 -9.06 -25.58
CA GLU A 105 -15.90 -9.32 -26.51
C GLU A 105 -15.94 -10.79 -26.96
N ALA A 106 -14.77 -11.41 -27.21
CA ALA A 106 -14.68 -12.83 -27.52
C ALA A 106 -15.13 -13.73 -26.35
N HIS A 107 -14.76 -13.38 -25.11
CA HIS A 107 -15.21 -14.09 -23.91
C HIS A 107 -16.72 -13.91 -23.67
N SER A 108 -17.26 -12.70 -23.82
CA SER A 108 -18.71 -12.46 -23.67
C SER A 108 -19.53 -13.22 -24.72
N GLY A 109 -19.07 -13.25 -25.97
CA GLY A 109 -19.73 -14.02 -27.04
C GLY A 109 -19.73 -15.54 -26.81
N SER A 110 -18.81 -16.06 -26.00
CA SER A 110 -18.78 -17.48 -25.60
C SER A 110 -19.72 -17.81 -24.43
N MET A 111 -20.01 -16.84 -23.56
CA MET A 111 -20.86 -17.04 -22.38
C MET A 111 -22.36 -16.93 -22.70
N ASP A 112 -22.75 -16.11 -23.69
CA ASP A 112 -24.16 -15.90 -24.06
C ASP A 112 -24.83 -17.12 -24.71
N ARG A 113 -24.06 -18.11 -25.17
CA ARG A 113 -24.61 -19.24 -25.93
C ARG A 113 -24.63 -20.58 -25.18
N GLU A 114 -23.81 -20.75 -24.14
CA GLU A 114 -23.64 -22.05 -23.47
C GLU A 114 -23.82 -22.01 -21.93
N SER A 115 -23.82 -20.84 -21.28
CA SER A 115 -23.71 -20.76 -19.81
C SER A 115 -24.89 -20.14 -19.08
N SER A 116 -25.99 -19.80 -19.77
CA SER A 116 -27.24 -19.51 -19.07
C SER A 116 -27.90 -20.83 -18.67
N PRO A 117 -27.97 -21.19 -17.37
CA PRO A 117 -28.58 -22.44 -16.96
C PRO A 117 -30.03 -22.48 -17.46
N HIS A 118 -30.42 -23.58 -18.09
CA HIS A 118 -31.76 -23.72 -18.63
C HIS A 118 -32.76 -23.58 -17.47
N PRO A 119 -33.92 -22.90 -17.64
CA PRO A 119 -34.90 -22.74 -16.56
C PRO A 119 -35.32 -24.04 -15.86
N ALA A 120 -35.24 -25.17 -16.57
CA ALA A 120 -35.45 -26.51 -16.04
C ALA A 120 -34.35 -26.93 -15.04
N GLU A 121 -33.09 -26.71 -15.36
CA GLU A 121 -31.95 -27.02 -14.47
C GLU A 121 -32.03 -26.20 -13.17
N ILE A 122 -32.45 -24.92 -13.27
CA ILE A 122 -32.68 -24.06 -12.11
C ILE A 122 -33.79 -24.64 -11.22
N ALA A 123 -34.86 -25.18 -11.81
CA ALA A 123 -35.95 -25.80 -11.08
C ALA A 123 -35.51 -27.09 -10.38
N ASP A 124 -34.69 -27.91 -11.04
CA ASP A 124 -34.15 -29.15 -10.50
C ASP A 124 -33.21 -28.91 -9.33
N VAL A 125 -32.30 -27.92 -9.45
CA VAL A 125 -31.42 -27.51 -8.34
C VAL A 125 -32.25 -27.02 -7.15
N LYS A 126 -33.31 -26.24 -7.38
CA LYS A 126 -34.20 -25.77 -6.31
C LYS A 126 -34.94 -26.93 -5.62
N ALA A 127 -35.45 -27.88 -6.39
CA ALA A 127 -36.13 -29.06 -5.86
C ALA A 127 -35.17 -29.91 -5.01
N HIS A 128 -33.95 -30.13 -5.50
CA HIS A 128 -32.91 -30.87 -4.79
C HIS A 128 -32.52 -30.20 -3.47
N MET A 129 -32.31 -28.87 -3.47
CA MET A 129 -31.99 -28.10 -2.26
C MET A 129 -33.13 -28.06 -1.24
N SER A 130 -34.39 -28.10 -1.67
CA SER A 130 -35.54 -28.21 -0.78
C SER A 130 -35.63 -29.59 -0.13
N ASN A 131 -35.35 -30.66 -0.88
CA ASN A 131 -35.31 -32.02 -0.35
C ASN A 131 -34.22 -32.15 0.74
N LEU A 132 -32.99 -31.74 0.44
CA LEU A 132 -31.88 -31.78 1.40
C LEU A 132 -32.21 -31.02 2.69
N ARG A 133 -32.83 -29.84 2.59
CA ARG A 133 -33.28 -29.07 3.77
C ARG A 133 -34.37 -29.78 4.56
N GLY A 134 -35.25 -30.53 3.90
CA GLY A 134 -36.25 -31.36 4.57
C GLY A 134 -35.61 -32.49 5.38
N LEU A 135 -34.62 -33.17 4.79
CA LEU A 135 -33.89 -34.27 5.42
C LEU A 135 -32.99 -33.82 6.59
N LEU A 136 -32.51 -32.58 6.56
CA LEU A 136 -31.62 -32.02 7.57
C LEU A 136 -32.36 -31.30 8.72
N LYS A 137 -33.69 -31.22 8.72
CA LYS A 137 -34.45 -30.67 9.86
C LYS A 137 -34.50 -31.67 11.02
N PRO A 138 -33.96 -31.34 12.20
CA PRO A 138 -34.11 -32.20 13.38
C PRO A 138 -35.57 -32.26 13.84
N VAL A 139 -35.96 -33.42 14.37
CA VAL A 139 -37.28 -33.72 14.95
C VAL A 139 -37.46 -33.00 16.27
#